data_AF-A0A3C1HX70-F1
#
_entry.id   AF-A0A3C1HX70-F1
#
_cell.length_a   1.000
_cell.length_b   1.000
_cell.length_c   1.000
_cell.angle_alpha   90.00
_cell.angle_beta   90.00
_cell.angle_gamma   90.00
#
_symmetry.space_group_name_H-M   'P 1'
#
loop_
_entity.id
_entity.type
_entity.pdbx_description
1 polymer ?
#
loop_
_entity_poly.entity_id
_entity_poly.type
_entity_poly.pdbx_seq_one_letter_code
_entity_poly.pdbx_strand_id
1 'polypeptide(L)'
;MKKHIKTTAFTLVSLFLAFAQFNTANGIQAQTAHAQTSYPRPIVTNISCAPYSTNKIIVSWAVPKEIKGASSGSYISEILVYRSTRPLTAYKDVDGLKPLAKLPAFTTSYRDTLADFKNYYYAVVSIVKEVEEKKPAPFKQENIHGGELYYDEELDGSLDAKKGKIYPIILPGVNASVTGVKVSGNKYSADQALPIPEKKQYEEGEMREQPLPYMNILSEDGTPKKSKGQIGKEANKKAATLIKESKPKASDQPELLPMYVFSEDTVSPAGGDDYLLFDVLKGAFINKRWSQAAKDLEQFLMQNRSVSVTNRANFYLGECYYFMAQYPKALNQFLLLRDSYPALTRKWSKSALDLYTLPVEE
;
A
#
# COMPACT_ATOMS: atom_id res chain seq x y z
N MET A 1 29.35 83.35 -0.77
CA MET A 1 30.69 83.86 -0.37
C MET A 1 31.27 82.96 0.74
N LYS A 2 32.58 83.05 0.95
CA LYS A 2 33.45 82.40 1.96
C LYS A 2 32.87 82.15 3.38
N LYS A 3 33.24 80.98 3.96
CA LYS A 3 33.64 80.72 5.40
C LYS A 3 32.54 80.83 6.50
N HIS A 4 32.61 80.16 7.67
CA HIS A 4 33.46 79.10 8.28
C HIS A 4 32.53 78.23 9.19
N ILE A 5 32.55 76.87 9.23
CA ILE A 5 33.47 75.89 9.86
C ILE A 5 33.56 75.92 11.41
N LYS A 6 32.99 74.90 12.08
CA LYS A 6 33.56 73.92 13.07
C LYS A 6 32.41 73.00 13.59
N THR A 7 32.41 71.64 13.54
CA THR A 7 33.15 70.60 14.32
C THR A 7 33.08 70.74 15.85
N THR A 8 32.90 69.71 16.70
CA THR A 8 32.82 68.21 16.58
C THR A 8 31.85 67.68 17.68
N ALA A 9 31.56 66.40 18.04
CA ALA A 9 32.00 65.01 17.76
C ALA A 9 30.80 64.04 18.09
N PHE A 10 30.61 62.87 17.45
CA PHE A 10 31.19 61.50 17.65
C PHE A 10 30.62 60.66 18.84
N THR A 11 30.64 59.32 18.72
CA THR A 11 29.76 58.36 19.43
C THR A 11 30.46 57.29 20.31
N LEU A 12 29.65 56.64 21.16
CA LEU A 12 29.83 55.29 21.77
C LEU A 12 30.83 55.10 22.94
N VAL A 13 30.84 53.85 23.47
CA VAL A 13 31.46 53.32 24.71
C VAL A 13 30.67 53.67 25.99
N SER A 14 30.04 52.79 26.78
CA SER A 14 30.04 51.33 27.03
C SER A 14 30.90 50.79 28.20
N LEU A 15 30.30 49.86 28.96
CA LEU A 15 30.89 48.81 29.83
C LEU A 15 31.07 49.03 31.36
N PHE A 16 30.16 48.39 32.13
CA PHE A 16 30.32 47.68 33.44
C PHE A 16 30.86 48.37 34.72
N LEU A 17 30.15 48.11 35.83
CA LEU A 17 30.76 47.52 37.05
C LEU A 17 29.74 46.60 37.78
N ALA A 18 30.16 45.89 38.83
CA ALA A 18 29.67 44.55 39.21
C ALA A 18 28.43 44.45 40.15
N PHE A 19 27.62 43.43 39.86
CA PHE A 19 27.04 42.37 40.73
C PHE A 19 26.94 42.50 42.29
N ALA A 20 25.83 41.91 42.79
CA ALA A 20 25.65 41.12 44.04
C ALA A 20 25.48 41.85 45.41
N GLN A 21 24.75 41.31 46.40
CA GLN A 21 23.65 40.29 46.45
C GLN A 21 22.95 40.30 47.86
N PHE A 22 21.61 40.12 47.89
CA PHE A 22 20.80 39.59 49.03
C PHE A 22 20.84 40.42 50.35
N ASN A 23 20.02 40.24 51.40
CA ASN A 23 18.94 39.32 51.82
C ASN A 23 18.04 40.16 52.81
N THR A 24 16.74 39.99 53.09
CA THR A 24 15.81 38.84 53.21
C THR A 24 14.33 39.31 53.10
N ALA A 25 13.40 38.43 52.69
CA ALA A 25 11.96 38.49 53.02
C ALA A 25 11.31 37.13 52.74
N ASN A 26 10.50 36.58 53.66
CA ASN A 26 10.03 35.19 53.59
C ASN A 26 8.57 35.03 54.06
N GLY A 27 7.74 34.32 53.27
CA GLY A 27 6.35 33.97 53.61
C GLY A 27 5.34 35.12 53.47
N ILE A 28 4.03 34.87 53.30
CA ILE A 28 3.29 33.59 53.24
C ILE A 28 2.37 33.59 52.00
N GLN A 29 2.26 32.45 51.32
CA GLN A 29 1.32 32.28 50.20
C GLN A 29 -0.08 31.93 50.71
N ALA A 30 -1.11 32.54 50.12
CA ALA A 30 -2.49 32.04 50.16
C ALA A 30 -2.92 31.70 48.73
N GLN A 31 -3.12 30.41 48.45
CA GLN A 31 -3.44 29.92 47.11
C GLN A 31 -4.94 29.98 46.85
N THR A 32 -5.40 30.88 45.98
CA THR A 32 -6.74 30.78 45.37
C THR A 32 -6.75 29.62 44.38
N ALA A 33 -6.99 28.42 44.91
CA ALA A 33 -7.07 27.20 44.14
C ALA A 33 -8.30 27.21 43.22
N HIS A 34 -8.12 27.68 41.97
CA HIS A 34 -8.98 27.27 40.88
C HIS A 34 -8.84 25.75 40.73
N ALA A 35 -9.81 25.01 41.26
CA ALA A 35 -9.86 23.56 41.15
C ALA A 35 -9.94 23.18 39.67
N GLN A 36 -8.80 22.80 39.10
CA GLN A 36 -8.75 22.19 37.77
C GLN A 36 -9.42 20.82 37.88
N THR A 37 -10.70 20.76 37.56
CA THR A 37 -11.47 19.51 37.53
C THR A 37 -10.77 18.56 36.57
N SER A 38 -10.09 17.55 37.12
CA SER A 38 -9.33 16.56 36.35
C SER A 38 -10.28 15.61 35.64
N TYR A 39 -10.90 16.09 34.57
CA TYR A 39 -11.73 15.28 33.69
C TYR A 39 -10.88 14.12 33.16
N PRO A 40 -11.30 12.85 33.36
CA PRO A 40 -10.52 11.71 32.89
C PRO A 40 -10.36 11.81 31.36
N ARG A 41 -9.13 11.73 30.88
CA ARG A 41 -8.85 11.86 29.44
C ARG A 41 -9.43 10.65 28.70
N PRO A 42 -10.13 10.82 27.55
CA PRO A 42 -10.56 9.69 26.75
C PRO A 42 -9.32 8.92 26.25
N ILE A 43 -9.38 7.59 26.31
CA ILE A 43 -8.27 6.71 25.92
C ILE A 43 -8.09 6.72 24.39
N VAL A 44 -9.19 6.81 23.65
CA VAL A 44 -9.18 7.03 22.20
C VAL A 44 -9.06 8.52 21.91
N THR A 45 -8.22 8.89 20.94
CA THR A 45 -7.94 10.28 20.57
C THR A 45 -7.78 10.43 19.06
N ASN A 46 -7.71 11.67 18.55
CA ASN A 46 -7.49 12.00 17.14
C ASN A 46 -8.43 11.27 16.17
N ILE A 47 -9.73 11.22 16.47
CA ILE A 47 -10.71 10.68 15.52
C ILE A 47 -10.74 11.50 14.23
N SER A 48 -10.60 10.81 13.10
CA SER A 48 -10.73 11.35 11.75
C SER A 48 -11.72 10.49 10.96
N CYS A 49 -12.48 11.12 10.07
CA CYS A 49 -13.50 10.47 9.26
C CYS A 49 -13.40 11.02 7.84
N ALA A 50 -13.28 10.15 6.82
CA ALA A 50 -13.10 10.56 5.43
C ALA A 50 -13.90 9.66 4.46
N PRO A 51 -14.45 10.21 3.37
CA PRO A 51 -14.99 9.38 2.29
C PRO A 51 -13.84 8.62 1.60
N TYR A 52 -13.98 7.31 1.47
CA TYR A 52 -12.99 6.43 0.85
C TYR A 52 -13.42 5.94 -0.55
N SER A 53 -14.73 5.86 -0.80
CA SER A 53 -15.29 5.43 -2.08
C SER A 53 -16.76 5.91 -2.19
N THR A 54 -17.42 5.67 -3.33
CA THR A 54 -18.78 6.12 -3.68
C THR A 54 -19.87 5.74 -2.68
N ASN A 55 -19.65 4.74 -1.82
CA ASN A 55 -20.55 4.38 -0.72
C ASN A 55 -19.86 4.03 0.61
N LYS A 56 -18.56 4.37 0.79
CA LYS A 56 -17.77 3.94 1.95
C LYS A 56 -17.06 5.10 2.64
N ILE A 57 -17.12 5.10 3.98
CA ILE A 57 -16.37 6.01 4.86
C ILE A 57 -15.31 5.19 5.58
N ILE A 58 -14.10 5.75 5.69
CA ILE A 58 -13.09 5.27 6.64
C ILE A 58 -13.10 6.17 7.88
N VAL A 59 -13.14 5.54 9.04
CA VAL A 59 -13.03 6.18 10.36
C VAL A 59 -11.72 5.69 10.97
N SER A 60 -10.86 6.60 11.42
CA SER A 60 -9.56 6.27 12.03
C SER A 60 -9.34 7.06 13.32
N TRP A 61 -8.51 6.53 14.21
CA TRP A 61 -8.23 7.11 15.52
C TRP A 61 -6.92 6.59 16.11
N ALA A 62 -6.38 7.29 17.09
CA ALA A 62 -5.21 6.89 17.85
C ALA A 62 -5.61 6.18 19.16
N VAL A 63 -4.90 5.11 19.50
CA VAL A 63 -5.01 4.36 20.76
C VAL A 63 -3.61 4.26 21.38
N PRO A 64 -3.39 4.65 22.65
CA PRO A 64 -2.11 4.48 23.31
C PRO A 64 -1.87 3.00 23.64
N LYS A 65 -0.60 2.57 23.63
CA LYS A 65 -0.21 1.20 24.03
C LYS A 65 -0.37 0.95 25.53
N GLU A 66 -0.38 2.01 26.34
CA GLU A 66 -0.42 1.98 27.81
C GLU A 66 -1.46 2.99 28.34
N ILE A 67 -2.25 2.60 29.34
CA ILE A 67 -3.22 3.50 29.98
C ILE A 67 -2.53 4.25 31.13
N LYS A 68 -1.90 5.39 30.82
CA LYS A 68 -1.22 6.23 31.83
C LYS A 68 -2.20 6.76 32.86
N GLY A 69 -2.03 6.36 34.12
CA GLY A 69 -2.85 6.79 35.26
C GLY A 69 -3.96 5.81 35.68
N ALA A 70 -4.07 4.64 35.05
CA ALA A 70 -4.83 3.53 35.63
C ALA A 70 -3.98 2.80 36.69
N SER A 71 -4.63 2.23 37.70
CA SER A 71 -3.99 1.31 38.65
C SER A 71 -3.46 0.06 37.93
N SER A 72 -2.36 -0.49 38.45
CA SER A 72 -1.64 -1.66 37.92
C SER A 72 -2.61 -2.77 37.49
N GLY A 73 -2.40 -3.35 36.31
CA GLY A 73 -3.24 -4.42 35.77
C GLY A 73 -4.42 -3.99 34.87
N SER A 74 -4.60 -2.70 34.56
CA SER A 74 -5.70 -2.25 33.69
C SER A 74 -5.36 -2.31 32.19
N TYR A 75 -6.17 -2.98 31.37
CA TYR A 75 -5.96 -3.10 29.92
C TYR A 75 -7.20 -2.78 29.08
N ILE A 76 -7.00 -2.33 27.83
CA ILE A 76 -8.07 -2.13 26.85
C ILE A 76 -8.49 -3.50 26.31
N SER A 77 -9.77 -3.87 26.43
CA SER A 77 -10.26 -5.17 25.93
C SER A 77 -10.97 -5.07 24.58
N GLU A 78 -11.84 -4.07 24.41
CA GLU A 78 -12.67 -3.87 23.21
C GLU A 78 -12.78 -2.38 22.88
N ILE A 79 -13.01 -2.07 21.61
CA ILE A 79 -13.34 -0.73 21.11
C ILE A 79 -14.72 -0.78 20.46
N LEU A 80 -15.61 0.12 20.87
CA LEU A 80 -16.96 0.29 20.35
C LEU A 80 -16.99 1.50 19.39
N VAL A 81 -17.54 1.29 18.19
CA VAL A 81 -17.78 2.36 17.22
C VAL A 81 -19.27 2.65 17.14
N TYR A 82 -19.64 3.92 17.24
CA TYR A 82 -21.01 4.42 17.16
C TYR A 82 -21.17 5.36 15.96
N ARG A 83 -22.39 5.42 15.43
CA ARG A 83 -22.77 6.26 14.27
C ARG A 83 -24.13 6.90 14.51
N SER A 84 -24.25 8.19 14.20
CA SER A 84 -25.50 8.96 14.29
C SER A 84 -25.63 9.92 13.09
N THR A 85 -26.86 10.36 12.81
CA THR A 85 -27.16 11.45 11.86
C THR A 85 -27.19 12.83 12.54
N ARG A 86 -26.96 12.87 13.85
CA ARG A 86 -26.80 14.09 14.68
C ARG A 86 -25.41 14.08 15.33
N PRO A 87 -24.82 15.24 15.63
CA PRO A 87 -23.53 15.30 16.33
C PRO A 87 -23.62 14.61 17.69
N LEU A 88 -22.60 13.81 18.02
CA LEU A 88 -22.47 13.13 19.30
C LEU A 88 -21.59 14.00 20.20
N THR A 89 -22.20 14.63 21.20
CA THR A 89 -21.61 15.70 22.01
C THR A 89 -21.42 15.32 23.48
N ALA A 90 -22.24 14.40 23.99
CA ALA A 90 -22.14 13.85 25.33
C ALA A 90 -22.38 12.33 25.30
N TYR A 91 -21.95 11.62 26.36
CA TYR A 91 -22.18 10.18 26.48
C TYR A 91 -23.67 9.78 26.45
N LYS A 92 -24.57 10.67 26.91
CA LYS A 92 -26.03 10.48 26.82
C LYS A 92 -26.54 10.30 25.37
N ASP A 93 -25.82 10.84 24.39
CA ASP A 93 -26.16 10.70 22.96
C ASP A 93 -25.84 9.29 22.42
N VAL A 94 -25.09 8.49 23.20
CA VAL A 94 -24.57 7.15 22.85
C VAL A 94 -25.10 6.04 23.76
N ASP A 95 -25.46 6.34 25.01
CA ASP A 95 -25.98 5.37 25.99
C ASP A 95 -27.24 4.61 25.51
N GLY A 96 -28.04 5.24 24.65
CA GLY A 96 -29.20 4.63 23.98
C GLY A 96 -28.95 4.08 22.57
N LEU A 97 -27.72 4.16 22.03
CA LEU A 97 -27.38 3.68 20.69
C LEU A 97 -26.79 2.26 20.72
N LYS A 98 -27.23 1.41 19.80
CA LYS A 98 -26.55 0.13 19.54
C LYS A 98 -25.19 0.42 18.87
N PRO A 99 -24.06 -0.12 19.36
CA PRO A 99 -22.77 0.04 18.68
C PRO A 99 -22.82 -0.59 17.28
N LEU A 100 -22.26 0.12 16.31
CA LEU A 100 -22.17 -0.30 14.91
C LEU A 100 -21.17 -1.44 14.72
N ALA A 101 -20.07 -1.39 15.47
CA ALA A 101 -19.07 -2.44 15.53
C ALA A 101 -18.49 -2.60 16.94
N LYS A 102 -18.12 -3.83 17.28
CA LYS A 102 -17.18 -4.18 18.34
C LYS A 102 -15.87 -4.58 17.67
N LEU A 103 -14.75 -4.02 18.11
CA LEU A 103 -13.43 -4.21 17.51
C LEU A 103 -12.44 -4.64 18.61
N PRO A 104 -11.41 -5.46 18.28
CA PRO A 104 -10.41 -5.86 19.26
C PRO A 104 -9.57 -4.67 19.74
N ALA A 105 -8.92 -4.86 20.89
CA ALA A 105 -7.99 -3.89 21.47
C ALA A 105 -6.97 -3.38 20.43
N PHE A 106 -6.56 -2.12 20.58
CA PHE A 106 -5.59 -1.42 19.71
C PHE A 106 -5.96 -1.31 18.22
N THR A 107 -7.17 -1.69 17.79
CA THR A 107 -7.68 -1.35 16.45
C THR A 107 -7.67 0.17 16.27
N THR A 108 -7.16 0.67 15.14
CA THR A 108 -6.98 2.11 14.83
C THR A 108 -7.86 2.62 13.69
N SER A 109 -8.61 1.74 13.00
CA SER A 109 -9.56 2.16 11.98
C SER A 109 -10.72 1.19 11.76
N TYR A 110 -11.80 1.71 11.18
CA TYR A 110 -13.00 1.00 10.79
C TYR A 110 -13.46 1.48 9.40
N ARG A 111 -14.10 0.60 8.64
CA ARG A 111 -14.70 0.93 7.33
C ARG A 111 -16.22 0.75 7.43
N ASP A 112 -16.94 1.84 7.22
CA ASP A 112 -18.40 1.85 7.19
C ASP A 112 -18.91 1.89 5.74
N THR A 113 -20.07 1.29 5.48
CA THR A 113 -20.73 1.28 4.18
C THR A 113 -22.14 1.88 4.33
N LEU A 114 -22.44 2.89 3.51
CA LEU A 114 -23.66 3.67 3.59
C LEU A 114 -24.58 3.40 2.40
N ALA A 115 -25.88 3.28 2.67
CA ALA A 115 -26.93 3.31 1.65
C ALA A 115 -27.45 4.74 1.38
N ASP A 116 -27.38 5.61 2.38
CA ASP A 116 -27.88 7.00 2.32
C ASP A 116 -26.73 8.01 2.22
N PHE A 117 -26.85 9.01 1.35
CA PHE A 117 -25.92 10.15 1.24
C PHE A 117 -26.19 11.25 2.29
N LYS A 118 -26.51 10.85 3.53
CA LYS A 118 -26.75 11.74 4.67
C LYS A 118 -25.42 12.14 5.34
N ASN A 119 -25.43 13.21 6.13
CA ASN A 119 -24.30 13.54 7.01
C ASN A 119 -24.28 12.54 8.18
N TYR A 120 -23.14 11.89 8.40
CA TYR A 120 -22.94 10.98 9.53
C TYR A 120 -21.84 11.47 10.48
N TYR A 121 -22.09 11.29 11.77
CA TYR A 121 -21.19 11.58 12.86
C TYR A 121 -20.82 10.27 13.54
N TYR A 122 -19.55 10.11 13.90
CA TYR A 122 -19.02 8.91 14.54
C TYR A 122 -18.44 9.24 15.90
N ALA A 123 -18.54 8.29 16.83
CA ALA A 123 -17.88 8.33 18.12
C ALA A 123 -17.24 6.97 18.44
N VAL A 124 -16.11 6.98 19.14
CA VAL A 124 -15.35 5.77 19.48
C VAL A 124 -15.08 5.73 20.97
N VAL A 125 -15.39 4.59 21.60
CA VAL A 125 -15.34 4.39 23.05
C VAL A 125 -14.63 3.08 23.38
N SER A 126 -13.74 3.09 24.38
CA SER A 126 -12.99 1.91 24.82
C SER A 126 -13.64 1.24 26.04
N ILE A 127 -13.63 -0.10 26.06
CA ILE A 127 -13.91 -0.91 27.25
C ILE A 127 -12.58 -1.29 27.90
N VAL A 128 -12.41 -0.93 29.17
CA VAL A 128 -11.25 -1.29 30.00
C VAL A 128 -11.62 -2.47 30.90
N LYS A 129 -10.73 -3.43 31.06
CA LYS A 129 -10.80 -4.46 32.10
C LYS A 129 -9.68 -4.21 33.11
N GLU A 130 -10.04 -4.26 34.38
CA GLU A 130 -9.10 -4.22 35.51
C GLU A 130 -8.75 -5.68 35.85
N VAL A 131 -7.46 -6.05 35.84
CA VAL A 131 -7.03 -7.36 36.35
C VAL A 131 -7.01 -7.30 37.87
N GLU A 132 -7.87 -8.08 38.52
CA GLU A 132 -7.73 -8.35 39.95
C GLU A 132 -6.53 -9.28 40.15
N GLU A 133 -5.36 -8.71 40.43
CA GLU A 133 -4.23 -9.48 40.96
C GLU A 133 -4.71 -10.21 42.23
N LYS A 134 -4.77 -11.56 42.17
CA LYS A 134 -4.93 -12.39 43.37
C LYS A 134 -3.75 -12.09 44.28
N LYS A 135 -3.97 -11.28 45.32
CA LYS A 135 -2.97 -11.02 46.36
C LYS A 135 -2.45 -12.39 46.85
N PRO A 136 -1.12 -12.64 46.80
CA PRO A 136 -0.59 -13.89 47.33
C PRO A 136 -0.99 -14.00 48.80
N ALA A 137 -1.55 -15.15 49.19
CA ALA A 137 -1.88 -15.40 50.57
C ALA A 137 -0.58 -15.29 51.42
N PRO A 138 -0.62 -14.68 52.61
CA PRO A 138 0.58 -14.52 53.43
C PRO A 138 1.17 -15.89 53.75
N PHE A 139 2.43 -16.08 53.37
CA PHE A 139 3.14 -17.35 53.42
C PHE A 139 3.21 -17.88 54.86
N LYS A 140 2.42 -18.91 55.18
CA LYS A 140 2.54 -19.65 56.44
C LYS A 140 3.72 -20.61 56.34
N GLN A 141 4.77 -20.34 57.10
CA GLN A 141 6.00 -21.12 57.09
C GLN A 141 5.94 -22.23 58.14
N GLU A 142 5.37 -23.39 57.79
CA GLU A 142 5.32 -24.58 58.64
C GLU A 142 5.96 -25.81 57.96
N ASN A 143 7.23 -26.07 58.32
CA ASN A 143 7.95 -27.35 58.39
C ASN A 143 7.77 -28.44 57.30
N ILE A 144 8.77 -28.48 56.41
CA ILE A 144 9.66 -29.65 56.16
C ILE A 144 8.99 -31.06 56.12
N HIS A 145 8.87 -31.62 54.92
CA HIS A 145 9.75 -32.73 54.48
C HIS A 145 9.79 -32.81 52.95
N GLY A 146 10.75 -33.57 52.40
CA GLY A 146 11.14 -33.48 50.98
C GLY A 146 10.31 -34.36 50.03
N GLY A 147 10.13 -33.86 48.80
CA GLY A 147 9.55 -34.57 47.66
C GLY A 147 9.84 -33.80 46.37
N GLU A 148 10.53 -34.48 45.45
CA GLU A 148 10.69 -34.26 44.00
C GLU A 148 10.42 -32.87 43.36
N LEU A 149 11.41 -32.37 42.61
CA LEU A 149 11.26 -31.24 41.68
C LEU A 149 10.55 -31.71 40.40
N TYR A 150 9.23 -31.61 40.34
CA TYR A 150 8.48 -31.61 39.08
C TYR A 150 8.29 -30.17 38.57
N TYR A 151 8.71 -29.94 37.32
CA TYR A 151 8.28 -28.80 36.52
C TYR A 151 7.31 -29.30 35.46
N ASP A 152 6.04 -29.46 35.84
CA ASP A 152 4.93 -29.51 34.88
C ASP A 152 3.64 -29.11 35.60
N GLU A 153 3.20 -27.86 35.40
CA GLU A 153 1.79 -27.48 35.51
C GLU A 153 1.57 -26.17 34.74
N GLU A 154 0.51 -26.19 33.94
CA GLU A 154 0.26 -25.38 32.77
C GLU A 154 0.09 -23.88 33.06
N LEU A 155 0.46 -23.01 32.10
CA LEU A 155 0.21 -21.57 32.17
C LEU A 155 -1.27 -21.21 31.87
N ASP A 156 -2.21 -21.97 32.44
CA ASP A 156 -3.67 -21.87 32.22
C ASP A 156 -4.29 -20.75 33.09
N GLY A 157 -3.75 -19.54 32.94
CA GLY A 157 -4.25 -18.33 33.60
C GLY A 157 -5.65 -17.93 33.12
N SER A 158 -6.69 -18.66 33.54
CA SER A 158 -8.10 -18.40 33.23
C SER A 158 -8.51 -17.04 33.78
N LEU A 159 -8.55 -16.04 32.88
CA LEU A 159 -8.84 -14.66 33.21
C LEU A 159 -10.35 -14.48 33.43
N ASP A 160 -10.79 -14.64 34.68
CA ASP A 160 -12.16 -14.42 35.17
C ASP A 160 -12.66 -12.99 34.88
N ALA A 161 -13.14 -12.79 33.65
CA ALA A 161 -13.47 -11.49 33.10
C ALA A 161 -14.81 -10.96 33.62
N LYS A 162 -14.80 -10.36 34.81
CA LYS A 162 -15.83 -9.40 35.24
C LYS A 162 -16.10 -8.38 34.13
N LYS A 163 -17.37 -8.01 33.94
CA LYS A 163 -17.82 -7.18 32.81
C LYS A 163 -17.04 -5.86 32.76
N GLY A 164 -16.29 -5.65 31.67
CA GLY A 164 -15.38 -4.52 31.52
C GLY A 164 -16.09 -3.17 31.60
N LYS A 165 -15.40 -2.19 32.17
CA LYS A 165 -15.88 -0.84 32.43
C LYS A 165 -15.77 0.00 31.15
N ILE A 166 -16.91 0.41 30.62
CA ILE A 166 -16.99 1.40 29.54
C ILE A 166 -16.45 2.73 30.10
N TYR A 167 -15.60 3.43 29.36
CA TYR A 167 -15.17 4.79 29.71
C TYR A 167 -16.16 5.82 29.13
N PRO A 168 -17.07 6.42 29.92
CA PRO A 168 -18.28 7.08 29.41
C PRO A 168 -18.01 8.55 29.04
N ILE A 169 -16.94 8.80 28.30
CA ILE A 169 -16.44 10.15 27.99
C ILE A 169 -16.40 10.33 26.49
N ILE A 170 -17.17 11.31 26.01
CA ILE A 170 -17.24 11.72 24.61
C ILE A 170 -16.88 13.20 24.55
N LEU A 171 -15.82 13.51 23.81
CA LEU A 171 -15.34 14.86 23.56
C LEU A 171 -15.26 15.06 22.04
N PRO A 172 -16.10 15.95 21.46
CA PRO A 172 -16.00 16.35 20.06
C PRO A 172 -14.59 16.84 19.71
N GLY A 173 -14.07 16.37 18.58
CA GLY A 173 -12.70 16.64 18.11
C GLY A 173 -11.64 15.70 18.68
N VAL A 174 -11.95 14.93 19.74
CA VAL A 174 -11.01 13.98 20.35
C VAL A 174 -11.42 12.54 20.02
N ASN A 175 -12.62 12.13 20.43
CA ASN A 175 -13.18 10.79 20.17
C ASN A 175 -14.60 10.80 19.59
N ALA A 176 -15.17 11.97 19.29
CA ALA A 176 -16.30 12.12 18.37
C ALA A 176 -16.01 13.13 17.25
N SER A 177 -16.54 12.90 16.05
CA SER A 177 -16.36 13.79 14.89
C SER A 177 -17.16 15.10 15.05
N VAL A 178 -16.49 16.26 14.98
CA VAL A 178 -17.18 17.59 15.01
C VAL A 178 -17.94 17.84 13.71
N THR A 179 -17.31 17.55 12.57
CA THR A 179 -17.88 17.67 11.24
C THR A 179 -18.54 16.36 10.81
N GLY A 180 -19.78 16.45 10.32
CA GLY A 180 -20.47 15.31 9.75
C GLY A 180 -19.91 14.98 8.37
N VAL A 181 -19.55 13.72 8.13
CA VAL A 181 -19.05 13.27 6.82
C VAL A 181 -20.21 12.88 5.92
N LYS A 182 -20.15 13.34 4.68
CA LYS A 182 -21.02 12.94 3.57
C LYS A 182 -20.19 12.26 2.49
N VAL A 183 -20.75 11.25 1.84
CA VAL A 183 -20.18 10.68 0.61
C VAL A 183 -20.84 11.36 -0.59
N SER A 184 -20.04 11.77 -1.58
CA SER A 184 -20.54 12.47 -2.78
C SER A 184 -21.16 11.48 -3.78
N GLY A 185 -22.36 11.00 -3.48
CA GLY A 185 -23.15 10.21 -4.41
C GLY A 185 -23.64 11.06 -5.57
N ASN A 186 -23.07 10.86 -6.77
CA ASN A 186 -23.68 11.33 -8.00
C ASN A 186 -25.01 10.58 -8.21
N LYS A 187 -26.13 11.22 -7.84
CA LYS A 187 -27.46 10.79 -8.27
C LYS A 187 -27.66 11.11 -9.76
N TYR A 188 -26.95 10.40 -10.62
CA TYR A 188 -27.46 10.11 -11.95
C TYR A 188 -28.62 9.14 -11.78
N SER A 189 -29.84 9.68 -11.61
CA SER A 189 -31.06 8.87 -11.73
C SER A 189 -31.10 8.31 -13.15
N ALA A 190 -31.06 6.98 -13.29
CA ALA A 190 -31.04 6.32 -14.60
C ALA A 190 -32.25 6.67 -15.47
N ASP A 191 -33.34 7.12 -14.85
CA ASP A 191 -34.59 7.54 -15.49
C ASP A 191 -34.52 8.91 -16.18
N GLN A 192 -33.46 9.70 -15.97
CA GLN A 192 -33.17 10.88 -16.77
C GLN A 192 -32.29 10.50 -17.96
N ALA A 193 -32.92 9.87 -18.96
CA ALA A 193 -32.34 9.68 -20.28
C ALA A 193 -32.07 11.04 -20.94
N LEU A 194 -30.84 11.53 -20.82
CA LEU A 194 -30.35 12.63 -21.65
C LEU A 194 -30.59 12.26 -23.13
N PRO A 195 -31.07 13.19 -23.99
CA PRO A 195 -31.21 12.93 -25.41
C PRO A 195 -29.87 12.45 -25.96
N ILE A 196 -29.81 11.21 -26.44
CA ILE A 196 -28.61 10.65 -27.05
C ILE A 196 -28.34 11.49 -28.30
N PRO A 197 -27.24 12.26 -28.37
CA PRO A 197 -27.00 13.10 -29.53
C PRO A 197 -26.81 12.19 -30.74
N GLU A 198 -27.61 12.43 -31.78
CA GLU A 198 -27.54 11.63 -33.00
C GLU A 198 -26.12 11.67 -33.57
N LYS A 199 -25.63 10.51 -34.00
CA LYS A 199 -24.26 10.35 -34.47
C LYS A 199 -24.09 11.10 -35.79
N LYS A 200 -23.66 12.38 -35.72
CA LYS A 200 -23.28 13.20 -36.88
C LYS A 200 -22.34 12.37 -37.77
N GLN A 201 -22.84 12.03 -38.94
CA GLN A 201 -22.03 11.49 -40.02
C GLN A 201 -21.31 12.68 -40.68
N TYR A 202 -20.09 12.43 -41.14
CA TYR A 202 -19.23 13.42 -41.80
C TYR A 202 -18.97 12.90 -43.21
N GLU A 203 -18.97 13.79 -44.21
CA GLU A 203 -18.65 13.44 -45.59
C GLU A 203 -17.15 13.09 -45.74
N GLU A 204 -16.79 12.35 -46.79
CA GLU A 204 -15.42 11.86 -46.99
C GLU A 204 -14.46 13.01 -47.36
N GLY A 205 -13.72 13.50 -46.36
CA GLY A 205 -12.76 14.60 -46.48
C GLY A 205 -13.02 15.79 -45.53
N GLU A 206 -14.16 15.82 -44.84
CA GLU A 206 -14.46 16.90 -43.88
C GLU A 206 -13.59 16.83 -42.61
N MET A 207 -13.18 18.01 -42.10
CA MET A 207 -12.55 18.09 -40.78
C MET A 207 -13.58 17.90 -39.68
N ARG A 208 -13.42 16.82 -38.91
CA ARG A 208 -14.32 16.43 -37.82
C ARG A 208 -14.28 17.44 -36.66
N GLU A 209 -15.39 18.14 -36.45
CA GLU A 209 -15.57 19.13 -35.38
C GLU A 209 -15.52 18.53 -33.96
N GLN A 210 -16.03 17.30 -33.79
CA GLN A 210 -16.10 16.63 -32.49
C GLN A 210 -14.84 15.79 -32.23
N PRO A 211 -14.35 15.67 -30.98
CA PRO A 211 -13.28 14.74 -30.65
C PRO A 211 -13.68 13.29 -30.97
N LEU A 212 -12.69 12.40 -31.10
CA LEU A 212 -12.94 10.96 -31.22
C LEU A 212 -13.72 10.43 -30.01
N PRO A 213 -14.65 9.45 -30.19
CA PRO A 213 -15.35 8.85 -29.06
C PRO A 213 -14.34 8.11 -28.18
N TYR A 214 -14.37 8.36 -26.86
CA TYR A 214 -13.48 7.65 -25.94
C TYR A 214 -13.90 6.18 -25.84
N MET A 215 -12.95 5.26 -26.01
CA MET A 215 -13.22 3.84 -25.74
C MET A 215 -13.27 3.61 -24.23
N ASN A 216 -14.47 3.36 -23.70
CA ASN A 216 -14.64 2.96 -22.31
C ASN A 216 -14.25 1.47 -22.12
N ILE A 217 -12.94 1.22 -22.06
CA ILE A 217 -12.35 -0.12 -21.89
C ILE A 217 -12.43 -0.68 -20.47
N LEU A 218 -12.88 0.11 -19.48
CA LEU A 218 -12.93 -0.29 -18.06
C LEU A 218 -14.35 -0.43 -17.51
N SER A 219 -14.51 -1.32 -16.55
CA SER A 219 -15.66 -1.45 -15.66
C SER A 219 -15.55 -0.44 -14.52
N GLU A 220 -16.63 -0.23 -13.77
CA GLU A 220 -16.61 0.68 -12.60
C GLU A 220 -15.63 0.20 -11.51
N ASP A 221 -15.41 -1.12 -11.40
CA ASP A 221 -14.41 -1.75 -10.54
C ASP A 221 -12.95 -1.66 -11.07
N GLY A 222 -12.71 -0.89 -12.14
CA GLY A 222 -11.39 -0.74 -12.77
C GLY A 222 -10.89 -1.96 -13.57
N THR A 223 -11.65 -3.05 -13.61
CA THR A 223 -11.35 -4.24 -14.41
C THR A 223 -11.62 -4.00 -15.90
N PRO A 224 -10.87 -4.59 -16.85
CA PRO A 224 -11.14 -4.43 -18.27
C PRO A 224 -12.51 -5.02 -18.64
N LYS A 225 -13.34 -4.24 -19.36
CA LYS A 225 -14.64 -4.69 -19.86
C LYS A 225 -14.42 -5.80 -20.89
N LYS A 226 -14.78 -7.04 -20.53
CA LYS A 226 -14.85 -8.16 -21.49
C LYS A 226 -15.87 -7.83 -22.57
N SER A 227 -15.40 -7.46 -23.76
CA SER A 227 -16.24 -7.09 -24.89
C SER A 227 -16.95 -8.32 -25.47
N LYS A 228 -18.18 -8.58 -25.03
CA LYS A 228 -19.09 -9.56 -25.66
C LYS A 228 -19.50 -9.20 -27.11
N GLY A 229 -19.01 -8.09 -27.64
CA GLY A 229 -19.21 -7.70 -29.03
C GLY A 229 -18.44 -8.62 -29.97
N GLN A 230 -19.13 -9.64 -30.50
CA GLN A 230 -18.68 -10.35 -31.70
C GLN A 230 -18.43 -9.31 -32.80
N ILE A 231 -17.26 -9.37 -33.43
CA ILE A 231 -16.88 -8.40 -34.47
C ILE A 231 -17.93 -8.46 -35.59
N GLY A 232 -18.52 -7.31 -35.93
CA GLY A 232 -19.60 -7.21 -36.90
C GLY A 232 -19.21 -7.83 -38.24
N LYS A 233 -20.14 -8.55 -38.90
CA LYS A 233 -19.85 -9.32 -40.12
C LYS A 233 -19.20 -8.49 -41.24
N GLU A 234 -19.51 -7.20 -41.32
CA GLU A 234 -18.87 -6.26 -42.25
C GLU A 234 -17.45 -5.85 -41.84
N ALA A 235 -17.22 -5.63 -40.54
CA ALA A 235 -15.89 -5.35 -40.01
C ALA A 235 -14.96 -6.56 -40.19
N ASN A 236 -15.46 -7.78 -39.99
CA ASN A 236 -14.73 -9.02 -40.32
C ASN A 236 -14.44 -9.13 -41.82
N LYS A 237 -15.38 -8.75 -42.72
CA LYS A 237 -15.12 -8.72 -44.17
C LYS A 237 -14.02 -7.70 -44.53
N LYS A 238 -14.07 -6.47 -44.00
CA LYS A 238 -13.05 -5.44 -44.23
C LYS A 238 -11.69 -5.79 -43.61
N ALA A 239 -11.67 -6.43 -42.44
CA ALA A 239 -10.44 -6.97 -41.86
C ALA A 239 -9.86 -8.09 -42.75
N ALA A 240 -10.70 -8.99 -43.27
CA ALA A 240 -10.25 -10.07 -44.16
C ALA A 240 -9.72 -9.58 -45.52
N THR A 241 -10.24 -8.49 -46.09
CA THR A 241 -9.64 -7.87 -47.29
C THR A 241 -8.29 -7.25 -46.97
N LEU A 242 -8.20 -6.46 -45.89
CA LEU A 242 -6.95 -5.86 -45.45
C LEU A 242 -5.87 -6.92 -45.14
N ILE A 243 -6.22 -8.01 -44.44
CA ILE A 243 -5.30 -9.13 -44.16
C ILE A 243 -4.88 -9.87 -45.44
N LYS A 244 -5.74 -9.91 -46.47
CA LYS A 244 -5.42 -10.52 -47.76
C LYS A 244 -4.49 -9.64 -48.60
N GLU A 245 -4.68 -8.32 -48.55
CA GLU A 245 -3.84 -7.30 -49.19
C GLU A 245 -2.49 -7.15 -48.48
N SER A 246 -2.49 -7.22 -47.14
CA SER A 246 -1.32 -7.17 -46.27
C SER A 246 -0.69 -8.55 -46.01
N LYS A 247 -1.00 -9.58 -46.81
CA LYS A 247 -0.28 -10.85 -46.71
C LYS A 247 1.20 -10.58 -46.95
N PRO A 248 2.10 -10.90 -46.00
CA PRO A 248 3.52 -10.76 -46.22
C PRO A 248 3.94 -11.58 -47.45
N LYS A 249 4.94 -11.10 -48.21
CA LYS A 249 5.45 -11.87 -49.34
C LYS A 249 6.08 -13.16 -48.81
N ALA A 250 6.29 -14.16 -49.67
CA ALA A 250 6.91 -15.42 -49.24
C ALA A 250 8.34 -15.24 -48.67
N SER A 251 8.98 -14.10 -48.94
CA SER A 251 10.24 -13.63 -48.34
C SER A 251 10.14 -13.17 -46.88
N ASP A 252 8.93 -12.94 -46.39
CA ASP A 252 8.66 -12.23 -45.13
C ASP A 252 8.09 -13.17 -44.06
N GLN A 253 8.17 -14.49 -44.26
CA GLN A 253 7.90 -15.44 -43.18
C GLN A 253 8.99 -15.30 -42.10
N PRO A 254 8.64 -15.37 -40.80
CA PRO A 254 9.61 -15.21 -39.73
C PRO A 254 10.57 -16.40 -39.66
N GLU A 255 11.71 -16.29 -40.33
CA GLU A 255 12.79 -17.26 -40.22
C GLU A 255 13.29 -17.35 -38.77
N LEU A 256 13.48 -18.58 -38.29
CA LEU A 256 14.06 -18.84 -36.97
C LEU A 256 15.47 -18.28 -36.92
N LEU A 257 15.73 -17.36 -35.97
CA LEU A 257 17.06 -16.79 -35.80
C LEU A 257 18.09 -17.89 -35.48
N PRO A 258 19.29 -17.85 -36.08
CA PRO A 258 20.37 -18.74 -35.69
C PRO A 258 20.79 -18.45 -34.25
N MET A 259 21.19 -19.49 -33.51
CA MET A 259 21.71 -19.36 -32.15
C MET A 259 22.85 -18.34 -32.11
N TYR A 260 22.83 -17.48 -31.09
CA TYR A 260 23.89 -16.53 -30.82
C TYR A 260 24.81 -17.09 -29.72
N VAL A 261 26.09 -16.75 -29.80
CA VAL A 261 27.08 -17.02 -28.74
C VAL A 261 27.89 -15.74 -28.60
N PHE A 262 28.06 -15.27 -27.37
CA PHE A 262 28.89 -14.10 -27.11
C PHE A 262 30.37 -14.45 -27.41
N SER A 263 31.11 -13.47 -27.93
CA SER A 263 32.56 -13.59 -28.21
C SER A 263 33.34 -14.07 -26.98
N GLU A 264 32.91 -13.62 -25.81
CA GLU A 264 33.46 -13.89 -24.49
C GLU A 264 33.32 -15.36 -24.08
N ASP A 265 32.25 -16.04 -24.51
CA ASP A 265 31.99 -17.46 -24.23
C ASP A 265 32.45 -18.39 -25.37
N THR A 266 33.12 -17.84 -26.40
CA THR A 266 33.64 -18.61 -27.55
C THR A 266 35.00 -19.26 -27.25
N VAL A 267 35.75 -18.72 -26.29
CA VAL A 267 37.08 -19.21 -25.87
C VAL A 267 37.02 -19.59 -24.39
N SER A 268 37.69 -20.67 -24.00
CA SER A 268 37.75 -21.09 -22.58
C SER A 268 38.40 -19.97 -21.73
N PRO A 269 37.69 -19.35 -20.77
CA PRO A 269 38.26 -18.31 -19.93
C PRO A 269 39.20 -18.90 -18.86
N ALA A 270 39.95 -18.03 -18.20
CA ALA A 270 41.00 -18.42 -17.23
C ALA A 270 40.47 -19.03 -15.91
N GLY A 271 39.15 -18.97 -15.65
CA GLY A 271 38.52 -19.52 -14.46
C GLY A 271 37.28 -18.72 -14.03
N GLY A 272 36.76 -19.02 -12.83
CA GLY A 272 35.68 -18.25 -12.20
C GLY A 272 34.28 -18.49 -12.79
N ASP A 273 33.39 -17.50 -12.60
CA ASP A 273 31.99 -17.54 -13.06
C ASP A 273 31.87 -17.77 -14.57
N ASP A 274 32.71 -17.11 -15.36
CA ASP A 274 32.72 -17.25 -16.83
C ASP A 274 33.06 -18.68 -17.27
N TYR A 275 33.95 -19.37 -16.56
CA TYR A 275 34.30 -20.77 -16.86
C TYR A 275 33.13 -21.73 -16.59
N LEU A 276 32.38 -21.50 -15.52
CA LEU A 276 31.20 -22.30 -15.18
C LEU A 276 30.07 -22.09 -16.20
N LEU A 277 29.88 -20.86 -16.69
CA LEU A 277 28.95 -20.60 -17.80
C LEU A 277 29.41 -21.29 -19.09
N PHE A 278 30.70 -21.20 -19.42
CA PHE A 278 31.29 -21.86 -20.59
C PHE A 278 31.09 -23.39 -20.57
N ASP A 279 31.26 -24.04 -19.42
CA ASP A 279 31.07 -25.50 -19.31
C ASP A 279 29.60 -25.92 -19.48
N VAL A 280 28.65 -25.18 -18.90
CA VAL A 280 27.20 -25.39 -19.11
C VAL A 280 26.82 -25.24 -20.60
N LEU A 281 27.32 -24.19 -21.27
CA LEU A 281 27.07 -23.97 -22.69
C LEU A 281 27.66 -25.09 -23.56
N LYS A 282 28.89 -25.50 -23.27
CA LYS A 282 29.57 -26.61 -23.96
C LYS A 282 28.87 -27.95 -23.75
N GLY A 283 28.34 -28.20 -22.55
CA GLY A 283 27.61 -29.42 -22.20
C GLY A 283 26.27 -29.56 -22.94
N ALA A 284 25.39 -28.55 -22.84
CA ALA A 284 24.01 -28.67 -23.30
C ALA A 284 23.62 -27.74 -24.47
N PHE A 285 24.10 -26.49 -24.47
CA PHE A 285 23.67 -25.45 -25.43
C PHE A 285 24.24 -25.68 -26.84
N ILE A 286 25.56 -25.92 -26.97
CA ILE A 286 26.21 -26.25 -28.25
C ILE A 286 25.64 -27.54 -28.85
N ASN A 287 25.28 -28.51 -28.00
CA ASN A 287 24.61 -29.75 -28.38
C ASN A 287 23.11 -29.59 -28.70
N LYS A 288 22.59 -28.35 -28.73
CA LYS A 288 21.19 -27.96 -29.03
C LYS A 288 20.14 -28.65 -28.14
N ARG A 289 20.51 -29.05 -26.92
CA ARG A 289 19.64 -29.75 -25.97
C ARG A 289 18.89 -28.74 -25.10
N TRP A 290 18.07 -27.88 -25.72
CA TRP A 290 17.44 -26.71 -25.10
C TRP A 290 16.72 -26.98 -23.76
N SER A 291 16.08 -28.16 -23.61
CA SER A 291 15.37 -28.57 -22.39
C SER A 291 16.30 -29.01 -21.23
N GLN A 292 17.54 -29.40 -21.54
CA GLN A 292 18.61 -29.61 -20.55
C GLN A 292 19.29 -28.26 -20.25
N ALA A 293 19.74 -27.56 -21.30
CA ALA A 293 20.42 -26.27 -21.19
C ALA A 293 19.61 -25.22 -20.39
N ALA A 294 18.29 -25.15 -20.56
CA ALA A 294 17.44 -24.28 -19.76
C ALA A 294 17.49 -24.60 -18.26
N LYS A 295 17.49 -25.89 -17.88
CA LYS A 295 17.58 -26.30 -16.46
C LYS A 295 18.96 -26.04 -15.88
N ASP A 296 20.00 -26.30 -16.66
CA ASP A 296 21.39 -26.11 -16.25
C ASP A 296 21.68 -24.61 -16.06
N LEU A 297 21.14 -23.74 -16.93
CA LEU A 297 21.16 -22.28 -16.79
C LEU A 297 20.27 -21.78 -15.65
N GLU A 298 19.07 -22.35 -15.44
CA GLU A 298 18.21 -22.04 -14.28
C GLU A 298 18.93 -22.36 -12.96
N GLN A 299 19.61 -23.51 -12.84
CA GLN A 299 20.44 -23.86 -11.67
C GLN A 299 21.66 -22.96 -11.50
N PHE A 300 22.29 -22.55 -12.60
CA PHE A 300 23.39 -21.59 -12.57
C PHE A 300 22.96 -20.22 -12.03
N LEU A 301 21.78 -19.75 -12.43
CA LEU A 301 21.17 -18.49 -12.00
C LEU A 301 20.62 -18.49 -10.56
N MET A 302 20.47 -19.65 -9.91
CA MET A 302 20.13 -19.74 -8.48
C MET A 302 21.27 -19.27 -7.55
N GLN A 303 22.47 -19.11 -8.08
CA GLN A 303 23.67 -18.74 -7.33
C GLN A 303 24.01 -17.27 -7.60
N ASN A 304 24.54 -16.56 -6.58
CA ASN A 304 24.96 -15.17 -6.76
C ASN A 304 26.25 -15.14 -7.61
N ARG A 305 26.18 -14.48 -8.77
CA ARG A 305 27.23 -14.43 -9.81
C ARG A 305 27.45 -12.99 -10.25
N SER A 306 28.55 -12.72 -10.96
CA SER A 306 28.78 -11.38 -11.52
C SER A 306 27.61 -10.92 -12.42
N VAL A 307 27.33 -9.61 -12.44
CA VAL A 307 26.19 -9.07 -13.21
C VAL A 307 26.35 -9.33 -14.72
N SER A 308 27.59 -9.27 -15.24
CA SER A 308 27.87 -9.59 -16.64
C SER A 308 27.51 -11.04 -16.97
N VAL A 309 28.00 -11.99 -16.17
CA VAL A 309 27.74 -13.44 -16.36
C VAL A 309 26.26 -13.77 -16.17
N THR A 310 25.61 -13.17 -15.17
CA THR A 310 24.15 -13.26 -14.96
C THR A 310 23.37 -12.78 -16.19
N ASN A 311 23.79 -11.68 -16.81
CA ASN A 311 23.13 -11.14 -18.00
C ASN A 311 23.34 -12.01 -19.25
N ARG A 312 24.53 -12.59 -19.45
CA ARG A 312 24.77 -13.57 -20.53
C ARG A 312 23.95 -14.85 -20.30
N ALA A 313 23.95 -15.40 -19.08
CA ALA A 313 23.17 -16.59 -18.74
C ALA A 313 21.66 -16.42 -18.94
N ASN A 314 21.08 -15.28 -18.54
CA ASN A 314 19.68 -14.94 -18.82
C ASN A 314 19.40 -14.83 -20.33
N PHE A 315 20.37 -14.37 -21.14
CA PHE A 315 20.21 -14.27 -22.59
C PHE A 315 20.09 -15.67 -23.22
N TYR A 316 21.03 -16.56 -22.88
CA TYR A 316 21.02 -17.96 -23.33
C TYR A 316 19.78 -18.72 -22.86
N LEU A 317 19.25 -18.41 -21.67
CA LEU A 317 17.98 -18.96 -21.17
C LEU A 317 16.79 -18.46 -22.03
N GLY A 318 16.80 -17.18 -22.42
CA GLY A 318 15.85 -16.60 -23.38
C GLY A 318 15.88 -17.32 -24.75
N GLU A 319 17.07 -17.58 -25.29
CA GLU A 319 17.24 -18.37 -26.52
C GLU A 319 16.75 -19.81 -26.35
N CYS A 320 17.03 -20.47 -25.22
CA CYS A 320 16.51 -21.81 -24.94
C CYS A 320 14.97 -21.84 -24.94
N TYR A 321 14.31 -20.87 -24.31
CA TYR A 321 12.85 -20.76 -24.36
C TYR A 321 12.33 -20.45 -25.77
N TYR A 322 13.04 -19.64 -26.57
CA TYR A 322 12.70 -19.34 -27.96
C TYR A 322 12.74 -20.60 -28.83
N PHE A 323 13.81 -21.39 -28.76
CA PHE A 323 13.93 -22.66 -29.51
C PHE A 323 13.00 -23.77 -28.99
N MET A 324 12.47 -23.64 -27.77
CA MET A 324 11.37 -24.48 -27.26
C MET A 324 9.96 -23.92 -27.58
N ALA A 325 9.85 -22.91 -28.44
CA ALA A 325 8.61 -22.20 -28.80
C ALA A 325 7.84 -21.59 -27.61
N GLN A 326 8.49 -21.41 -26.45
CA GLN A 326 7.90 -20.77 -25.26
C GLN A 326 8.11 -19.25 -25.32
N TYR A 327 7.66 -18.63 -26.43
CA TYR A 327 7.91 -17.22 -26.76
C TYR A 327 7.55 -16.23 -25.63
N PRO A 328 6.47 -16.40 -24.84
CA PRO A 328 6.20 -15.52 -23.70
C PRO A 328 7.30 -15.54 -22.62
N LYS A 329 7.92 -16.70 -22.36
CA LYS A 329 9.06 -16.79 -21.42
C LYS A 329 10.33 -16.20 -22.02
N ALA A 330 10.61 -16.50 -23.30
CA ALA A 330 11.75 -15.95 -24.02
C ALA A 330 11.72 -14.41 -24.02
N LEU A 331 10.55 -13.84 -24.36
CA LEU A 331 10.33 -12.40 -24.39
C LEU A 331 10.50 -11.75 -23.01
N ASN A 332 10.05 -12.39 -21.93
CA ASN A 332 10.31 -11.90 -20.57
C ASN A 332 11.83 -11.79 -20.29
N GLN A 333 12.62 -12.81 -20.65
CA GLN A 333 14.07 -12.76 -20.47
C GLN A 333 14.73 -11.68 -21.35
N PHE A 334 14.32 -11.54 -22.61
CA PHE A 334 14.84 -10.49 -23.48
C PHE A 334 14.42 -9.07 -23.03
N LEU A 335 13.27 -8.89 -22.38
CA LEU A 335 12.87 -7.61 -21.80
C LEU A 335 13.70 -7.23 -20.57
N LEU A 336 14.02 -8.18 -19.68
CA LEU A 336 14.90 -7.93 -18.52
C LEU A 336 16.30 -7.46 -18.96
N LEU A 337 16.78 -7.93 -20.10
CA LEU A 337 18.11 -7.63 -20.64
C LEU A 337 18.15 -6.40 -21.55
N ARG A 338 17.01 -5.71 -21.75
CA ARG A 338 16.87 -4.59 -22.71
C ARG A 338 17.92 -3.50 -22.50
N ASP A 339 18.23 -3.18 -21.25
CA ASP A 339 19.15 -2.09 -20.92
C ASP A 339 20.64 -2.50 -21.05
N SER A 340 20.93 -3.81 -21.00
CA SER A 340 22.29 -4.34 -21.19
C SER A 340 22.60 -4.65 -22.65
N TYR A 341 21.65 -5.21 -23.41
CA TYR A 341 21.85 -5.65 -24.79
C TYR A 341 20.76 -5.11 -25.74
N PRO A 342 20.57 -3.77 -25.87
CA PRO A 342 19.40 -3.14 -26.52
C PRO A 342 19.26 -3.39 -28.03
N ALA A 343 20.31 -3.85 -28.71
CA ALA A 343 20.28 -4.22 -30.12
C ALA A 343 19.86 -5.70 -30.30
N LEU A 344 20.51 -6.62 -29.57
CA LEU A 344 20.23 -8.06 -29.60
C LEU A 344 18.81 -8.33 -29.10
N THR A 345 18.46 -7.86 -27.90
CA THR A 345 17.12 -8.06 -27.30
C THR A 345 15.99 -7.54 -28.17
N ARG A 346 16.20 -6.45 -28.92
CA ARG A 346 15.22 -5.93 -29.89
C ARG A 346 15.02 -6.87 -31.07
N LYS A 347 16.11 -7.41 -31.64
CA LYS A 347 16.06 -8.38 -32.74
C LYS A 347 15.33 -9.66 -32.31
N TRP A 348 15.72 -10.22 -31.17
CA TRP A 348 15.13 -11.45 -30.62
C TRP A 348 13.69 -11.26 -30.14
N SER A 349 13.36 -10.16 -29.45
CA SER A 349 11.98 -9.84 -29.06
C SER A 349 11.07 -9.65 -30.27
N LYS A 350 11.54 -8.99 -31.35
CA LYS A 350 10.76 -8.87 -32.58
C LYS A 350 10.49 -10.26 -33.17
N SER A 351 11.51 -11.09 -33.37
CA SER A 351 11.33 -12.43 -33.94
C SER A 351 10.43 -13.33 -33.06
N ALA A 352 10.53 -13.21 -31.73
CA ALA A 352 9.64 -13.92 -30.81
C ALA A 352 8.19 -13.45 -30.89
N LEU A 353 7.93 -12.16 -31.15
CA LEU A 353 6.58 -11.62 -31.41
C LEU A 353 6.05 -12.03 -32.79
N ASP A 354 6.89 -11.98 -33.83
CA ASP A 354 6.51 -12.37 -35.19
C ASP A 354 6.14 -13.87 -35.29
N LEU A 355 6.73 -14.71 -34.43
CA LEU A 355 6.43 -16.14 -34.28
C LEU A 355 5.32 -16.45 -33.26
N TYR A 356 4.90 -15.49 -32.43
CA TYR A 356 3.91 -15.73 -31.38
C TYR A 356 2.50 -15.75 -31.97
N THR A 357 2.04 -16.95 -32.34
CA THR A 357 0.62 -17.20 -32.57
C THR A 357 -0.14 -17.02 -31.26
N LEU A 358 -1.15 -16.14 -31.28
CA LEU A 358 -2.11 -16.05 -30.18
C LEU A 358 -2.78 -17.42 -29.98
N PRO A 359 -2.90 -17.94 -28.75
CA PRO A 359 -3.75 -19.08 -28.50
C PRO A 359 -5.18 -18.69 -28.85
N VAL A 360 -5.77 -19.40 -29.82
CA VAL A 360 -7.19 -19.31 -30.09
C VAL A 360 -7.91 -20.01 -28.95
N GLU A 361 -8.62 -19.26 -28.12
CA GLU A 361 -9.58 -19.83 -27.17
C GLU A 361 -10.72 -20.48 -27.98
N GLU A 362 -10.92 -21.80 -27.81
CA GLU A 362 -12.01 -22.59 -28.41
C GLU A 362 -13.36 -22.38 -27.70
#